data_AF-X1CAD9-F1
#
_entry.id   AF-X1CAD9-F1
#
_cell.length_a   1.000
_cell.length_b   1.000
_cell.length_c   1.000
_cell.angle_alpha   90.00
_cell.angle_beta   90.00
_cell.angle_gamma   90.00
#
_symmetry.space_group_name_H-M   'P 1'
#
loop_
_entity.id
_entity.type
_entity.pdbx_description
1 polymer ?
#
loop_
_entity_poly.entity_id
_entity_poly.type
_entity_poly.pdbx_seq_one_letter_code
_entity_poly.pdbx_strand_id
1 'polypeptide(L)'
;MERTKLTSVPRVAELPGMQPIAEKLDKLVPDAHQPVEMVHKMESTGVTKASRDTLSMVLLGLLAGFFIGLGAVFCTLVTTNISLGFGLGKLLGGLAFSLGLILVVVAGSELFTGNCLIVAPWMSARISGSQLLRNWGIVYFSNLAGALILVVLIFYAQFWALDSYRVGVNALMIANAKV
;
A
#
# COMPACT_ATOMS: atom_id res chain seq x y z
N MET A 1 -20.68 2.46 -37.56
CA MET A 1 -20.50 2.50 -36.10
C MET A 1 -19.01 2.51 -35.81
N GLU A 2 -18.26 3.48 -36.31
CA GLU A 2 -18.14 4.87 -35.84
C GLU A 2 -17.40 4.94 -34.49
N ARG A 3 -16.16 5.41 -34.59
CA ARG A 3 -15.14 5.45 -33.56
C ARG A 3 -15.51 6.47 -32.48
N THR A 4 -15.82 6.02 -31.28
CA THR A 4 -15.85 6.91 -30.10
C THR A 4 -14.43 7.12 -29.60
N LYS A 5 -13.64 7.91 -30.34
CA LYS A 5 -12.45 8.58 -29.81
C LYS A 5 -12.91 9.76 -28.96
N LEU A 6 -13.15 9.53 -27.67
CA LEU A 6 -13.24 10.58 -26.65
C LEU A 6 -11.88 10.81 -25.95
N THR A 7 -10.78 10.43 -26.61
CA THR A 7 -9.42 10.77 -26.22
C THR A 7 -8.86 11.76 -27.21
N SER A 8 -8.84 13.02 -26.81
CA SER A 8 -7.70 13.93 -26.90
C SER A 8 -8.26 15.35 -26.80
N VAL A 9 -7.46 16.23 -26.23
CA VAL A 9 -7.59 17.68 -26.33
C VAL A 9 -6.67 18.15 -27.47
N PRO A 10 -6.77 17.65 -28.73
CA PRO A 10 -5.77 17.98 -29.75
C PRO A 10 -5.96 19.41 -30.25
N ARG A 11 -7.23 19.86 -30.29
CA ARG A 11 -7.60 21.16 -30.88
C ARG A 11 -7.22 22.37 -30.01
N VAL A 12 -6.92 22.16 -28.73
CA VAL A 12 -6.52 23.22 -27.78
C VAL A 12 -5.00 23.27 -27.64
N ALA A 13 -4.30 22.14 -27.76
CA ALA A 13 -2.83 22.07 -27.70
C ALA A 13 -2.15 22.70 -28.93
N GLU A 14 -2.85 22.75 -30.06
CA GLU A 14 -2.37 23.35 -31.33
C GLU A 14 -2.51 24.88 -31.39
N LEU A 15 -3.17 25.51 -30.41
CA LEU A 15 -3.37 26.96 -30.37
C LEU A 15 -2.16 27.69 -29.73
N PRO A 16 -1.56 28.70 -30.39
CA PRO A 16 -0.41 29.43 -29.86
C PRO A 16 -0.72 30.03 -28.47
N GLY A 17 0.11 29.73 -27.47
CA GLY A 17 -0.06 30.21 -26.10
C GLY A 17 -0.98 29.38 -25.18
N MET A 18 -1.64 28.34 -25.70
CA MET A 18 -2.51 27.44 -24.91
C MET A 18 -1.84 26.14 -24.45
N GLN A 19 -0.58 25.90 -24.85
CA GLN A 19 0.27 24.81 -24.36
C GLN A 19 0.33 24.71 -22.81
N PRO A 20 0.57 25.79 -22.04
CA PRO A 20 0.60 25.70 -20.58
C PRO A 20 -0.77 25.39 -19.96
N ILE A 21 -1.87 25.70 -20.64
CA ILE A 21 -3.23 25.39 -20.20
C ILE A 21 -3.56 23.94 -20.52
N ALA A 22 -3.18 23.45 -21.71
CA ALA A 22 -3.31 22.05 -22.09
C ALA A 22 -2.52 21.13 -21.14
N GLU A 23 -1.29 21.49 -20.77
CA GLU A 23 -0.48 20.74 -19.80
C GLU A 23 -1.12 20.71 -18.40
N LYS A 24 -1.69 21.83 -17.94
CA LYS A 24 -2.45 21.87 -16.68
C LYS A 24 -3.73 21.05 -16.73
N LEU A 25 -4.44 21.07 -17.85
CA LEU A 25 -5.65 20.29 -18.06
C LEU A 25 -5.35 18.78 -18.09
N ASP A 26 -4.25 18.38 -18.72
CA ASP A 26 -3.82 16.98 -18.76
C ASP A 26 -3.49 16.47 -17.34
N LYS A 27 -2.87 17.30 -16.50
CA LYS A 27 -2.64 17.01 -15.08
C LYS A 27 -3.91 16.98 -14.22
N LEU A 28 -5.05 17.47 -14.73
CA LEU A 28 -6.34 17.49 -14.03
C LEU A 28 -7.25 16.33 -14.43
N VAL A 29 -6.93 15.59 -15.50
CA VAL A 29 -7.68 14.39 -15.88
C VAL A 29 -7.38 13.28 -14.87
N PRO A 30 -8.40 12.60 -14.31
CA PRO A 30 -8.19 11.45 -13.43
C PRO A 30 -7.31 10.42 -14.12
N ASP A 31 -6.34 9.87 -13.39
CA ASP A 31 -5.40 8.84 -13.83
C ASP A 31 -6.09 7.46 -13.95
N ALA A 32 -7.18 7.44 -14.74
CA ALA A 32 -8.06 6.31 -14.98
C ALA A 32 -7.76 5.78 -16.39
N HIS A 33 -6.97 4.72 -16.44
CA HIS A 33 -6.57 4.09 -17.70
C HIS A 33 -7.46 2.90 -18.06
N GLN A 34 -7.52 2.58 -19.35
CA GLN A 34 -8.12 1.33 -19.80
C GLN A 34 -7.31 0.13 -19.27
N PRO A 35 -7.93 -1.07 -19.10
CA PRO A 35 -7.24 -2.24 -18.54
C PRO A 35 -5.90 -2.56 -19.21
N VAL A 36 -5.79 -2.40 -20.53
CA VAL A 36 -4.54 -2.63 -21.28
C VAL A 36 -3.44 -1.65 -20.89
N GLU A 37 -3.77 -0.36 -20.78
CA GLU A 37 -2.84 0.68 -20.37
C GLU A 37 -2.40 0.52 -18.90
N MET A 38 -3.32 0.07 -18.02
CA MET A 38 -3.01 -0.27 -16.62
C MET A 38 -1.97 -1.39 -16.53
N VAL A 39 -2.07 -2.42 -17.37
CA VAL A 39 -1.08 -3.52 -17.39
C VAL A 39 0.30 -2.99 -17.78
N HIS A 40 0.41 -2.15 -18.81
CA HIS A 40 1.69 -1.57 -19.21
C HIS A 40 2.31 -0.68 -18.13
N LYS A 41 1.48 0.09 -17.41
CA LYS A 41 1.94 0.91 -16.27
C LYS A 41 2.36 0.06 -15.07
N MET A 42 1.64 -1.03 -14.80
CA MET A 42 2.00 -2.01 -13.77
C MET A 42 3.32 -2.70 -14.12
N GLU A 43 3.54 -3.08 -15.39
CA GLU A 43 4.79 -3.67 -15.87
C GLU A 43 5.98 -2.73 -15.66
N SER A 44 5.87 -1.46 -16.10
CA SER A 44 6.96 -0.49 -15.96
C SER A 44 7.28 -0.20 -14.48
N THR A 45 6.24 -0.09 -13.65
CA THR A 45 6.39 0.05 -12.19
C THR A 45 7.07 -1.18 -11.58
N GLY A 46 6.66 -2.38 -12.00
CA GLY A 46 7.21 -3.64 -11.49
C GLY A 46 8.67 -3.86 -11.88
N VAL A 47 9.08 -3.47 -13.11
CA VAL A 47 10.49 -3.47 -13.52
C VAL A 47 11.32 -2.56 -12.60
N THR A 48 10.82 -1.36 -12.33
CA THR A 48 11.49 -0.39 -11.44
C THR A 48 11.65 -0.94 -10.02
N LYS A 49 10.61 -1.57 -9.47
CA LYS A 49 10.67 -2.20 -8.14
C LYS A 49 11.63 -3.39 -8.09
N ALA A 50 11.66 -4.23 -9.12
CA ALA A 50 12.53 -5.40 -9.19
C ALA A 50 14.02 -5.04 -9.31
N SER A 51 14.32 -3.88 -9.92
CA SER A 51 15.68 -3.36 -10.16
C SER A 51 16.20 -2.44 -9.05
N ARG A 52 15.40 -2.16 -8.02
CA ARG A 52 15.79 -1.34 -6.87
C ARG A 52 16.96 -1.95 -6.09
N ASP A 53 17.82 -1.08 -5.55
CA ASP A 53 18.96 -1.48 -4.74
C ASP A 53 18.51 -2.12 -3.41
N THR A 54 19.37 -2.95 -2.83
CA THR A 54 19.03 -3.73 -1.64
C THR A 54 18.73 -2.84 -0.44
N LEU A 55 19.50 -1.77 -0.24
CA LEU A 55 19.36 -0.90 0.93
C LEU A 55 18.01 -0.17 0.91
N SER A 56 17.64 0.41 -0.24
CA SER A 56 16.33 1.04 -0.41
C SER A 56 15.19 0.06 -0.20
N MET A 57 15.28 -1.17 -0.74
CA MET A 57 14.23 -2.18 -0.51
C MET A 57 14.09 -2.57 0.96
N VAL A 58 15.21 -2.70 1.69
CA VAL A 58 15.19 -3.00 3.12
C VAL A 58 14.55 -1.86 3.90
N LEU A 59 15.02 -0.62 3.72
CA LEU A 59 14.52 0.54 4.46
C LEU A 59 13.04 0.81 4.18
N LEU A 60 12.64 0.76 2.91
CA LEU A 60 11.24 0.95 2.52
C LEU A 60 10.38 -0.24 2.94
N GLY A 61 10.92 -1.46 2.95
CA GLY A 61 10.23 -2.65 3.44
C GLY A 61 10.01 -2.60 4.96
N LEU A 62 11.00 -2.17 5.73
CA LEU A 62 10.87 -1.95 7.17
C LEU A 62 9.76 -0.93 7.45
N LEU A 63 9.77 0.19 6.72
CA LEU A 63 8.78 1.24 6.87
C LEU A 63 7.36 0.75 6.55
N ALA A 64 7.20 -0.04 5.48
CA ALA A 64 5.91 -0.62 5.11
C ALA A 64 5.36 -1.54 6.21
N GLY A 65 6.21 -2.43 6.75
CA GLY A 65 5.83 -3.31 7.86
C GLY A 65 5.41 -2.55 9.11
N PHE A 66 6.17 -1.49 9.45
CA PHE A 66 5.86 -0.61 10.56
C PHE A 66 4.50 0.09 10.39
N PHE A 67 4.19 0.63 9.21
CA PHE A 67 2.91 1.30 8.94
C PHE A 67 1.70 0.36 8.96
N ILE A 68 1.84 -0.85 8.41
CA ILE A 68 0.77 -1.85 8.51
C ILE A 68 0.55 -2.26 9.98
N GLY A 69 1.64 -2.42 10.74
CA GLY A 69 1.58 -2.62 12.18
C GLY A 69 0.83 -1.50 12.89
N LEU A 70 1.11 -0.23 12.55
CA LEU A 70 0.42 0.92 13.14
C LEU A 70 -1.08 0.91 12.83
N GLY A 71 -1.47 0.56 11.59
CA GLY A 71 -2.88 0.37 11.23
C GLY A 71 -3.54 -0.72 12.08
N ALA A 72 -2.85 -1.83 12.36
CA ALA A 72 -3.36 -2.90 13.22
C ALA A 72 -3.49 -2.47 14.68
N VAL A 73 -2.52 -1.74 15.22
CA VAL A 73 -2.57 -1.15 16.57
C VAL A 73 -3.74 -0.19 16.69
N PHE A 74 -3.93 0.68 15.70
CA PHE A 74 -5.03 1.65 15.70
C PHE A 74 -6.40 0.96 15.60
N CYS A 75 -6.54 -0.04 14.73
CA CYS A 75 -7.75 -0.88 14.67
C CYS A 75 -8.04 -1.55 16.02
N THR A 76 -7.02 -2.10 16.69
CA THR A 76 -7.18 -2.71 18.02
C THR A 76 -7.67 -1.70 19.03
N LEU A 77 -7.11 -0.49 19.04
CA LEU A 77 -7.51 0.58 19.95
C LEU A 77 -8.98 1.00 19.72
N VAL A 78 -9.36 1.28 18.47
CA VAL A 78 -10.71 1.74 18.10
C VAL A 78 -11.77 0.68 18.40
N THR A 79 -11.43 -0.60 18.25
CA THR A 79 -12.36 -1.70 18.49
C THR A 79 -12.42 -2.15 19.95
N THR A 80 -11.52 -1.65 20.80
CA THR A 80 -11.53 -1.98 22.24
C THR A 80 -12.71 -1.27 22.91
N ASN A 81 -13.54 -2.04 23.62
CA ASN A 81 -14.66 -1.54 24.42
C ASN A 81 -15.69 -0.71 23.64
N ILE A 82 -15.87 -1.00 22.34
CA ILE A 82 -16.82 -0.28 21.50
C ILE A 82 -18.26 -0.70 21.80
N SER A 83 -19.13 0.28 22.11
CA SER A 83 -20.54 0.06 22.48
C SER A 83 -21.53 0.17 21.32
N LEU A 84 -21.04 0.46 20.10
CA LEU A 84 -21.84 0.75 18.90
C LEU A 84 -22.42 -0.50 18.19
N GLY A 85 -22.31 -1.68 18.81
CA GLY A 85 -22.73 -2.95 18.21
C GLY A 85 -21.70 -3.56 17.24
N PHE A 86 -21.90 -4.84 16.89
CA PHE A 86 -20.91 -5.64 16.17
C PHE A 86 -20.56 -5.08 14.79
N GLY A 87 -21.56 -4.73 13.98
CA GLY A 87 -21.36 -4.27 12.60
C GLY A 87 -20.59 -2.94 12.52
N LEU A 88 -21.01 -1.94 13.29
CA LEU A 88 -20.34 -0.64 13.33
C LEU A 88 -18.94 -0.73 13.93
N GLY A 89 -18.74 -1.58 14.95
CA GLY A 89 -17.41 -1.83 15.49
C GLY A 89 -16.43 -2.39 14.45
N LYS A 90 -16.87 -3.35 13.63
CA LYS A 90 -16.05 -3.89 12.54
C LYS A 90 -15.77 -2.85 11.44
N LEU A 91 -16.76 -2.05 11.07
CA LEU A 91 -16.59 -0.97 10.09
C LEU A 91 -15.53 0.04 10.55
N LEU A 92 -15.65 0.53 11.79
CA LEU A 92 -14.70 1.50 12.36
C LEU A 92 -13.29 0.91 12.49
N GLY A 93 -13.17 -0.37 12.87
CA GLY A 93 -11.89 -1.08 12.84
C GLY A 93 -11.27 -1.14 11.44
N GLY A 94 -12.07 -1.42 10.41
CA GLY A 94 -11.62 -1.44 9.01
C GLY A 94 -11.16 -0.06 8.51
N LEU A 95 -11.89 1.00 8.85
CA LEU A 95 -11.52 2.38 8.54
C LEU A 95 -10.21 2.77 9.24
N ALA A 96 -10.07 2.43 10.52
CA ALA A 96 -8.85 2.66 11.28
C ALA A 96 -7.65 1.89 10.69
N PHE A 97 -7.84 0.63 10.29
CA PHE A 97 -6.78 -0.16 9.64
C PHE A 97 -6.35 0.42 8.29
N SER A 98 -7.28 0.99 7.52
CA SER A 98 -7.01 1.57 6.20
C SER A 98 -5.96 2.68 6.24
N LEU A 99 -5.82 3.37 7.37
CA LEU A 99 -4.76 4.34 7.59
C LEU A 99 -3.36 3.73 7.38
N GLY A 100 -3.14 2.48 7.78
CA GLY A 100 -1.87 1.78 7.57
C GLY A 100 -1.51 1.66 6.09
N LEU A 101 -2.49 1.33 5.24
CA LEU A 101 -2.30 1.28 3.78
C LEU A 101 -2.10 2.66 3.17
N ILE A 102 -2.80 3.70 3.66
CA ILE A 102 -2.61 5.08 3.21
C ILE A 102 -1.16 5.53 3.47
N LEU A 103 -0.63 5.25 4.66
CA LEU A 103 0.77 5.57 5.00
C LEU A 103 1.76 4.87 4.07
N VAL A 104 1.51 3.59 3.74
CA VAL A 104 2.33 2.82 2.79
C VAL A 104 2.38 3.49 1.42
N VAL A 105 1.22 3.91 0.91
CA VAL A 105 1.09 4.53 -0.42
C VAL A 105 1.73 5.92 -0.44
N VAL A 106 1.44 6.77 0.55
CA VAL A 106 1.98 8.13 0.62
C VAL A 106 3.51 8.13 0.76
N ALA A 107 4.06 7.20 1.55
CA ALA A 107 5.51 7.08 1.68
C ALA A 107 6.19 6.39 0.48
N GLY A 108 5.43 5.79 -0.44
CA GLY A 108 5.98 5.00 -1.54
C GLY A 108 6.76 3.77 -1.06
N SER A 109 6.38 3.22 0.08
CA SER A 109 7.09 2.11 0.73
C SER A 109 6.87 0.77 0.01
N GLU A 110 7.78 -0.19 0.24
CA GLU A 110 7.76 -1.49 -0.44
C GLU A 110 6.97 -2.49 0.40
N LEU A 111 5.70 -2.69 0.06
CA LEU A 111 4.84 -3.68 0.70
C LEU A 111 4.81 -4.98 -0.12
N PHE A 112 5.07 -6.12 0.53
CA PHE A 112 5.15 -7.43 -0.12
C PHE A 112 3.91 -7.75 -0.95
N THR A 113 2.71 -7.53 -0.42
CA THR A 113 1.45 -7.81 -1.12
C THR A 113 1.28 -6.99 -2.39
N GLY A 114 1.78 -5.75 -2.40
CA GLY A 114 1.83 -4.92 -3.62
C GLY A 114 2.90 -5.40 -4.61
N ASN A 115 4.00 -5.96 -4.11
CA ASN A 115 5.09 -6.49 -4.92
C ASN A 115 4.80 -7.87 -5.51
N CYS A 116 3.74 -8.54 -5.09
CA CYS A 116 3.22 -9.72 -5.80
C CYS A 116 2.89 -9.40 -7.27
N LEU A 117 2.53 -8.15 -7.59
CA LEU A 117 2.25 -7.70 -8.96
C LEU A 117 3.49 -7.62 -9.86
N ILE A 118 4.71 -7.75 -9.31
CA ILE A 118 5.95 -7.87 -10.09
C ILE A 118 5.96 -9.17 -10.94
N VAL A 119 5.04 -10.10 -10.69
CA VAL A 119 4.78 -11.24 -11.58
C VAL A 119 4.44 -10.80 -13.00
N ALA A 120 3.77 -9.65 -13.20
CA ALA A 120 3.40 -9.18 -14.53
C ALA A 120 4.62 -8.94 -15.45
N PRO A 121 5.61 -8.10 -15.08
CA PRO A 121 6.81 -7.95 -15.90
C PRO A 121 7.67 -9.22 -15.97
N TRP A 122 7.57 -10.15 -15.01
CA TRP A 122 8.23 -11.45 -15.12
C TRP A 122 7.59 -12.33 -16.22
N MET A 123 6.26 -12.40 -16.27
CA MET A 123 5.52 -13.10 -17.32
C MET A 123 5.80 -12.52 -18.71
N SER A 124 5.98 -11.21 -18.80
CA SER A 124 6.37 -10.52 -20.03
C SER A 124 7.88 -10.55 -20.32
N ALA A 125 8.65 -11.38 -19.60
CA ALA A 125 10.09 -11.57 -19.74
C ALA A 125 10.91 -10.25 -19.66
N ARG A 126 10.40 -9.24 -18.95
CA ARG A 126 11.08 -7.96 -18.71
C ARG A 126 12.07 -8.03 -17.54
N ILE A 127 11.91 -9.01 -16.65
CA ILE A 127 12.78 -9.26 -15.49
C ILE A 127 13.07 -10.75 -15.37
N SER A 128 14.20 -11.10 -14.73
CA SER A 128 14.52 -12.49 -14.43
C SER A 128 13.74 -13.01 -13.22
N GLY A 129 13.57 -14.34 -13.14
CA GLY A 129 13.03 -14.98 -11.93
C GLY A 129 13.89 -14.73 -10.69
N SER A 130 15.20 -14.55 -10.84
CA SER A 130 16.09 -14.20 -9.73
C SER A 130 15.82 -12.79 -9.19
N GLN A 131 15.50 -11.82 -10.05
CA GLN A 131 15.11 -10.48 -9.62
C GLN A 131 13.78 -10.50 -8.85
N LEU A 132 12.81 -11.29 -9.33
CA LEU A 132 11.52 -11.50 -8.66
C LEU A 132 11.71 -12.08 -7.26
N LEU A 133 12.40 -13.23 -7.15
CA LEU A 133 12.62 -13.91 -5.87
C LEU A 133 13.47 -13.07 -4.90
N ARG A 134 14.46 -12.34 -5.39
CA ARG A 134 15.25 -11.39 -4.59
C ARG A 134 14.37 -10.31 -3.99
N ASN A 135 13.52 -9.66 -4.80
CA ASN A 135 12.62 -8.61 -4.32
C ASN A 135 11.66 -9.17 -3.25
N TRP A 136 11.00 -10.30 -3.56
CA TRP A 136 10.07 -10.94 -2.64
C TRP A 136 10.69 -11.33 -1.31
N GLY A 137 11.85 -11.99 -1.34
CA GLY A 137 12.56 -12.37 -0.12
C GLY A 137 12.92 -11.16 0.73
N ILE A 138 13.59 -10.16 0.15
CA ILE A 138 14.05 -8.97 0.88
C ILE A 138 12.86 -8.21 1.48
N VAL A 139 11.84 -7.93 0.67
CA VAL A 139 10.69 -7.13 1.10
C VAL A 139 9.85 -7.87 2.14
N TYR A 140 9.64 -9.17 1.99
CA TYR A 140 8.92 -9.99 2.97
C TYR A 140 9.59 -9.94 4.35
N PHE A 141 10.89 -10.22 4.42
CA PHE A 141 11.62 -10.22 5.69
C PHE A 141 11.76 -8.81 6.27
N SER A 142 11.87 -7.79 5.42
CA SER A 142 11.93 -6.40 5.87
C SER A 142 10.57 -5.92 6.41
N ASN A 143 9.45 -6.29 5.78
CA ASN A 143 8.11 -6.02 6.31
C ASN A 143 7.91 -6.70 7.68
N LEU A 144 8.32 -7.97 7.82
CA LEU A 144 8.26 -8.67 9.09
C LEU A 144 9.10 -7.96 10.16
N ALA A 145 10.34 -7.62 9.86
CA ALA A 145 11.22 -6.91 10.79
C ALA A 145 10.65 -5.54 11.20
N GLY A 146 10.06 -4.79 10.26
CA GLY A 146 9.40 -3.52 10.52
C GLY A 146 8.21 -3.64 11.47
N ALA A 147 7.38 -4.67 11.27
CA ALA A 147 6.27 -4.97 12.17
C ALA A 147 6.77 -5.38 13.57
N LEU A 148 7.84 -6.20 13.65
CA LEU A 148 8.44 -6.60 14.93
C LEU A 148 9.06 -5.42 15.69
N ILE A 149 9.70 -4.48 14.99
CA ILE A 149 10.21 -3.24 15.60
C ILE A 149 9.05 -2.49 16.27
N LEU A 150 7.92 -2.34 15.58
CA LEU A 150 6.75 -1.71 16.19
C LEU A 150 6.24 -2.51 17.40
N VAL A 151 6.14 -3.84 17.31
CA VAL A 151 5.73 -4.70 18.42
C VAL A 151 6.59 -4.45 19.66
N VAL A 152 7.91 -4.40 19.50
CA VAL A 152 8.85 -4.12 20.59
C VAL A 152 8.58 -2.74 21.20
N LEU A 153 8.41 -1.70 20.36
CA LEU A 153 8.14 -0.34 20.83
C LEU A 153 6.82 -0.24 21.61
N ILE A 154 5.72 -0.79 21.08
CA ILE A 154 4.42 -0.72 21.76
C ILE A 154 4.37 -1.59 23.02
N PHE A 155 5.14 -2.68 23.06
CA PHE A 155 5.26 -3.52 24.24
C PHE A 155 5.93 -2.77 25.38
N TYR A 156 7.07 -2.13 25.11
CA TYR A 156 7.76 -1.29 26.10
C TYR A 156 6.98 -0.03 26.46
N ALA A 157 6.22 0.53 25.53
CA ALA A 157 5.29 1.63 25.79
C ALA A 157 4.04 1.21 26.60
N GLN A 158 3.93 -0.07 26.97
CA GLN A 158 2.81 -0.63 27.75
C GLN A 158 1.44 -0.42 27.09
N PHE A 159 1.41 -0.41 25.75
CA PHE A 159 0.17 -0.21 24.99
C PHE A 159 -0.90 -1.28 25.31
N TRP A 160 -0.45 -2.49 25.63
CA TRP A 160 -1.29 -3.61 26.05
C TRP A 160 -2.00 -3.38 27.40
N ALA A 161 -1.49 -2.50 28.26
CA ALA A 161 -2.05 -2.19 29.57
C ALA A 161 -3.14 -1.10 29.54
N LEU A 162 -3.34 -0.44 28.40
CA LEU A 162 -4.35 0.59 28.23
C LEU A 162 -5.78 0.04 28.47
N ASP A 163 -6.66 0.93 28.96
CA ASP A 163 -8.04 0.62 29.33
C ASP A 163 -8.14 -0.57 30.30
N SER A 164 -7.35 -0.53 31.39
CA SER A 164 -7.28 -1.62 32.39
C SER A 164 -6.98 -2.98 31.73
N TYR A 165 -5.95 -3.04 30.88
CA TYR A 165 -5.53 -4.21 30.11
C TYR A 165 -6.49 -4.68 29.00
N ARG A 166 -7.63 -4.01 28.78
CA ARG A 166 -8.62 -4.43 27.76
C ARG A 166 -8.06 -4.38 26.35
N VAL A 167 -7.14 -3.46 26.06
CA VAL A 167 -6.46 -3.40 24.75
C VAL A 167 -5.64 -4.67 24.51
N GLY A 168 -4.85 -5.11 25.51
CA GLY A 168 -4.08 -6.35 25.43
C GLY A 168 -4.98 -7.58 25.28
N VAL A 169 -6.08 -7.65 26.05
CA VAL A 169 -7.06 -8.74 25.92
C VAL A 169 -7.69 -8.75 24.52
N ASN A 170 -8.07 -7.59 23.97
CA ASN A 170 -8.61 -7.49 22.62
C ASN A 170 -7.59 -7.94 21.56
N ALA A 171 -6.33 -7.52 21.68
CA ALA A 171 -5.26 -7.98 20.79
C ALA A 171 -5.11 -9.51 20.80
N LEU A 172 -5.16 -10.14 21.98
CA LEU A 172 -5.12 -11.59 22.12
C LEU A 172 -6.35 -12.26 21.49
N MET A 173 -7.55 -11.72 21.69
CA MET A 173 -8.76 -12.24 21.05
C MET A 173 -8.69 -12.17 19.52
N ILE A 174 -8.20 -11.05 18.97
CA ILE A 174 -7.99 -10.89 17.52
C ILE A 174 -6.97 -11.90 16.99
N ALA A 175 -5.89 -12.16 17.73
CA ALA A 175 -4.87 -13.13 17.36
C ALA A 175 -5.41 -14.58 17.42
N ASN A 176 -6.10 -14.95 18.50
CA ASN A 176 -6.67 -16.28 18.68
C ASN A 176 -7.72 -16.61 17.62
N ALA A 177 -8.46 -15.62 17.11
CA ALA A 177 -9.41 -15.85 16.03
C ALA A 177 -8.77 -16.18 14.67
N LYS A 178 -7.43 -16.12 14.54
CA LYS A 178 -6.68 -16.35 13.30
C LYS A 178 -5.87 -17.65 13.27
N VAL A 179 -5.91 -18.44 14.35
CA VAL A 179 -5.21 -19.73 14.50
C VAL A 179 -6.21 -20.83 14.81
#